data_AF-A0A0C3CGG9-F1
#
_entry.id   AF-A0A0C3CGG9-F1
#
_cell.length_a   1.000
_cell.length_b   1.000
_cell.length_c   1.000
_cell.angle_alpha   90.00
_cell.angle_beta   90.00
_cell.angle_gamma   90.00
#
_symmetry.space_group_name_H-M   'P 1'
#
loop_
_entity.id
_entity.type
_entity.pdbx_description
1 polymer ?
#
loop_
_entity_poly.entity_id
_entity_poly.type
_entity_poly.pdbx_seq_one_letter_code
_entity_poly.pdbx_strand_id
1 'polypeptide(L)'
;MTDRRRNIFSCRSMTRGFLNGHRRRPYEVVLAVLKLSTKYEVGYLRKRALAHLSLAYPLSLDQWDKRETVSTLSAENDVDAWLGSKATSKTLNVIAAAEGLNLPWLLPALFYELSTATLELLLHDSKWNDGSIDPKTKHNILVGYYEQTNATQSRMLNFLYCDPLERCSSKDVCGEVRRRVYCDSQIWLKTKPLEVMEDGDWDPFLGDLCALCLQVSKVRFQQARQEFWETLPEIYGLPKWEVLVGLHEDDVGQSQAMLQVGD
;
A
#
# COMPACT_ATOMS: atom_id res chain seq x y z
N MET A 1 25.64 -9.57 -25.59
CA MET A 1 25.98 -8.29 -24.92
C MET A 1 25.39 -7.16 -25.73
N THR A 2 24.12 -6.82 -25.46
CA THR A 2 23.45 -5.67 -26.07
C THR A 2 22.64 -4.99 -24.98
N ASP A 3 23.01 -3.74 -24.78
CA ASP A 3 22.52 -2.76 -23.82
C ASP A 3 20.98 -2.63 -23.86
N ARG A 4 20.30 -3.31 -22.92
CA ARG A 4 18.88 -3.06 -22.55
C ARG A 4 18.79 -2.32 -21.21
N ARG A 5 19.77 -1.46 -20.87
CA ARG A 5 19.71 -0.61 -19.66
C ARG A 5 19.11 0.76 -19.92
N ARG A 6 18.24 0.91 -20.92
CA ARG A 6 17.56 2.17 -21.20
C ARG A 6 16.05 1.97 -21.14
N ASN A 7 15.41 2.76 -20.27
CA ASN A 7 13.97 2.88 -20.02
C ASN A 7 13.33 1.93 -18.98
N ILE A 8 13.98 1.70 -17.84
CA ILE A 8 13.33 1.03 -16.69
C ILE A 8 12.38 1.97 -15.92
N PHE A 9 12.46 3.28 -16.16
CA PHE A 9 11.53 4.27 -15.58
C PHE A 9 10.34 4.58 -16.50
N SER A 10 9.71 3.56 -17.09
CA SER A 10 8.38 3.76 -17.67
C SER A 10 7.37 3.85 -16.54
N CYS A 11 7.32 5.03 -15.96
CA CYS A 11 6.31 5.54 -15.04
C CYS A 11 4.90 5.28 -15.60
N ARG A 12 4.32 4.11 -15.35
CA ARG A 12 2.92 3.82 -15.66
C ARG A 12 1.98 4.30 -14.55
N SER A 13 2.49 4.49 -13.33
CA SER A 13 1.79 5.23 -12.27
C SER A 13 1.42 6.66 -12.69
N MET A 14 2.18 7.28 -13.62
CA MET A 14 1.96 8.64 -14.13
C MET A 14 0.65 8.85 -14.91
N THR A 15 0.01 7.79 -15.43
CA THR A 15 -1.19 7.96 -16.30
C THR A 15 -2.52 7.64 -15.62
N ARG A 16 -2.53 6.97 -14.47
CA ARG A 16 -3.78 6.62 -13.77
C ARG A 16 -4.35 7.75 -12.92
N GLY A 17 -3.54 8.71 -12.49
CA GLY A 17 -4.00 9.88 -11.74
C GLY A 17 -4.85 10.87 -12.55
N PHE A 18 -4.72 10.88 -13.87
CA PHE A 18 -5.28 11.93 -14.74
C PHE A 18 -6.67 11.65 -15.33
N LEU A 19 -7.20 10.43 -15.24
CA LEU A 19 -8.38 10.02 -16.00
C LEU A 19 -9.71 9.98 -15.24
N ASN A 20 -9.77 10.40 -13.96
CA ASN A 20 -11.03 10.42 -13.21
C ASN A 20 -11.49 11.86 -12.95
N GLY A 21 -12.47 12.33 -13.73
CA GLY A 21 -13.16 13.62 -13.58
C GLY A 21 -14.05 13.76 -12.34
N HIS A 22 -13.77 13.02 -11.26
CA HIS A 22 -14.46 13.17 -9.98
C HIS A 22 -13.73 14.23 -9.14
N ARG A 23 -14.46 15.17 -8.52
CA ARG A 23 -13.89 16.16 -7.61
C ARG A 23 -13.27 15.46 -6.40
N ARG A 24 -11.98 15.17 -6.48
CA ARG A 24 -11.19 14.68 -5.35
C ARG A 24 -11.10 15.76 -4.28
N ARG A 25 -11.21 15.35 -3.02
CA ARG A 25 -11.18 16.25 -1.86
C ARG A 25 -9.78 16.26 -1.23
N PRO A 26 -9.25 17.42 -0.83
CA PRO A 26 -8.03 17.48 -0.03
C PRO A 26 -8.21 16.68 1.26
N TYR A 27 -7.18 15.93 1.65
CA TYR A 27 -7.27 15.06 2.84
C TYR A 27 -7.42 15.90 4.12
N GLU A 28 -6.85 17.11 4.15
CA GLU A 28 -6.95 18.06 5.25
C GLU A 28 -8.40 18.46 5.51
N VAL A 29 -9.19 18.62 4.45
CA VAL A 29 -10.63 18.93 4.55
C VAL A 29 -11.37 17.74 5.16
N VAL A 30 -11.07 16.51 4.73
CA VAL A 30 -11.70 15.30 5.29
C VAL A 30 -11.33 15.11 6.75
N LEU A 31 -10.06 15.30 7.13
CA LEU A 31 -9.61 15.24 8.52
C LEU A 31 -10.22 16.35 9.38
N ALA A 32 -10.33 17.57 8.85
CA ALA A 32 -10.97 18.68 9.57
C ALA A 32 -12.46 18.39 9.81
N VAL A 33 -13.18 17.92 8.79
CA VAL A 33 -14.58 17.49 8.92
C VAL A 33 -14.69 16.39 9.96
N LEU A 34 -13.84 15.36 9.90
CA LEU A 34 -13.86 14.25 10.87
C LEU A 34 -13.66 14.72 12.32
N LYS A 35 -12.66 15.60 12.55
CA LYS A 35 -12.37 16.15 13.88
C LYS A 35 -13.53 16.98 14.40
N LEU A 36 -14.06 17.89 13.59
CA LEU A 36 -15.19 18.76 13.98
C LEU A 36 -16.48 17.96 14.17
N SER A 37 -16.81 17.04 13.25
CA SER A 37 -18.01 16.21 13.36
C SER A 37 -17.95 15.31 14.59
N THR A 38 -16.77 14.86 15.00
CA THR A 38 -16.61 14.10 16.26
C THR A 38 -16.77 15.01 17.48
N LYS A 39 -16.13 16.19 17.47
CA LYS A 39 -16.22 17.16 18.57
C LYS A 39 -17.65 17.66 18.82
N TYR A 40 -18.43 17.84 17.76
CA TYR A 40 -19.80 18.35 17.82
C TYR A 40 -20.86 17.25 17.61
N GLU A 41 -20.46 15.97 17.68
CA GLU A 41 -21.35 14.80 17.59
C GLU A 41 -22.27 14.77 16.35
N VAL A 42 -21.78 15.31 15.23
CA VAL A 42 -22.50 15.32 13.95
C VAL A 42 -22.28 14.00 13.23
N GLY A 43 -23.07 12.98 13.61
CA GLY A 43 -22.87 11.59 13.18
C GLY A 43 -22.81 11.37 11.67
N TYR A 44 -23.67 12.01 10.88
CA TYR A 44 -23.67 11.81 9.41
C TYR A 44 -22.39 12.36 8.74
N LEU A 45 -21.85 13.48 9.22
CA LEU A 45 -20.58 14.04 8.71
C LEU A 45 -19.40 13.18 9.12
N ARG A 46 -19.42 12.63 10.35
CA ARG A 46 -18.41 11.68 10.82
C ARG A 46 -18.39 10.45 9.91
N LYS A 47 -19.53 9.79 9.71
CA LYS A 47 -19.64 8.62 8.84
C LYS A 47 -19.18 8.91 7.41
N ARG A 48 -19.56 10.06 6.85
CA ARG A 48 -19.13 10.46 5.50
C ARG A 48 -17.62 10.68 5.41
N ALA A 49 -17.02 11.33 6.40
CA ALA A 49 -15.56 11.52 6.44
C ALA A 49 -14.82 10.18 6.58
N LEU A 50 -15.32 9.28 7.43
CA LEU A 50 -14.75 7.95 7.59
C LEU A 50 -14.89 7.11 6.32
N ALA A 51 -16.02 7.19 5.60
CA ALA A 51 -16.19 6.52 4.31
C ALA A 51 -15.14 6.96 3.27
N HIS A 52 -14.79 8.26 3.24
CA HIS A 52 -13.70 8.74 2.39
C HIS A 52 -12.34 8.15 2.80
N LEU A 53 -12.07 8.01 4.09
CA LEU A 53 -10.84 7.39 4.60
C LEU A 53 -10.80 5.87 4.33
N SER A 54 -11.92 5.16 4.44
CA SER A 54 -12.01 3.72 4.16
C SER A 54 -11.72 3.38 2.69
N LEU A 55 -12.02 4.29 1.77
CA LEU A 55 -11.65 4.13 0.36
C LEU A 55 -10.15 4.33 0.11
N ALA A 56 -9.50 5.16 0.92
CA ALA A 56 -8.07 5.44 0.79
C ALA A 56 -7.21 4.41 1.54
N TYR A 57 -7.67 3.97 2.70
CA TYR A 57 -7.01 3.03 3.61
C TYR A 57 -7.93 1.83 3.86
N PRO A 58 -8.05 0.93 2.87
CA PRO A 58 -8.98 -0.19 2.91
C PRO A 58 -8.52 -1.34 3.82
N LEU A 59 -9.44 -2.29 4.04
CA LEU A 59 -9.23 -3.45 4.92
C LEU A 59 -8.89 -4.73 4.16
N SER A 60 -9.12 -4.76 2.84
CA SER A 60 -8.81 -5.92 1.99
C SER A 60 -7.85 -5.57 0.86
N LEU A 61 -7.07 -6.56 0.43
CA LEU A 61 -6.15 -6.42 -0.70
C LEU A 61 -6.87 -6.06 -2.00
N ASP A 62 -8.04 -6.64 -2.26
CA ASP A 62 -8.83 -6.31 -3.46
C ASP A 62 -9.25 -4.83 -3.49
N GLN A 63 -9.63 -4.28 -2.33
CA GLN A 63 -9.94 -2.86 -2.20
C GLN A 63 -8.68 -1.99 -2.32
N TRP A 64 -7.54 -2.46 -1.79
CA TRP A 64 -6.24 -1.80 -1.93
C TRP A 64 -5.82 -1.67 -3.39
N ASP A 65 -6.00 -2.71 -4.19
CA ASP A 65 -5.68 -2.74 -5.61
C ASP A 65 -6.60 -1.80 -6.42
N LYS A 66 -7.85 -1.63 -5.98
CA LYS A 66 -8.82 -0.73 -6.64
C LYS A 66 -8.72 0.71 -6.16
N ARG A 67 -7.98 0.99 -5.07
CA ARG A 67 -8.04 2.26 -4.31
C ARG A 67 -7.75 3.49 -5.16
N GLU A 68 -6.82 3.43 -6.11
CA GLU A 68 -6.49 4.59 -6.94
C GLU A 68 -7.67 5.05 -7.81
N THR A 69 -8.48 4.09 -8.25
CA THR A 69 -9.65 4.34 -9.11
C THR A 69 -10.85 4.83 -8.32
N VAL A 70 -11.04 4.35 -7.08
CA VAL A 70 -12.21 4.64 -6.25
C VAL A 70 -11.96 5.74 -5.22
N SER A 71 -10.70 6.04 -4.89
CA SER A 71 -10.35 7.01 -3.86
C SER A 71 -10.85 8.40 -4.24
N THR A 72 -11.59 8.98 -3.30
CA THR A 72 -12.12 10.34 -3.37
C THR A 72 -11.15 11.38 -2.83
N LEU A 73 -9.99 10.96 -2.30
CA LEU A 73 -8.98 11.88 -1.78
C LEU A 73 -8.06 12.34 -2.90
N SER A 74 -7.63 13.59 -2.86
CA SER A 74 -6.66 14.10 -3.81
C SER A 74 -5.34 13.33 -3.67
N ALA A 75 -4.85 12.80 -4.78
CA ALA A 75 -3.43 12.52 -4.92
C ALA A 75 -2.68 13.86 -4.86
N GLU A 76 -1.50 13.87 -4.25
CA GLU A 76 -0.59 15.01 -4.39
C GLU A 76 -0.10 15.09 -5.84
N ASN A 77 0.33 16.27 -6.28
CA ASN A 77 0.94 16.40 -7.61
C ASN A 77 2.17 15.46 -7.69
N ASP A 78 2.32 14.72 -8.80
CA ASP A 78 3.30 13.62 -8.97
C ASP A 78 4.76 13.98 -8.63
N VAL A 79 5.12 15.25 -8.67
CA VAL A 79 6.44 15.76 -8.25
C VAL A 79 6.72 15.61 -6.75
N ASP A 80 5.70 15.77 -5.91
CA ASP A 80 5.82 15.62 -4.45
C ASP A 80 5.88 14.13 -4.04
N ALA A 81 5.21 13.25 -4.81
CA ALA A 81 5.26 11.80 -4.65
C ALA A 81 6.64 11.21 -5.00
N TRP A 82 7.35 11.81 -5.97
CA TRP A 82 8.71 11.40 -6.34
C TRP A 82 9.77 11.85 -5.31
N LEU A 83 9.55 12.98 -4.63
CA LEU A 83 10.43 13.50 -3.57
C LEU A 83 10.15 12.90 -2.18
N GLY A 84 9.04 12.18 -2.01
CA GLY A 84 8.70 11.36 -0.84
C GLY A 84 8.41 12.11 0.47
N SER A 85 8.92 13.33 0.67
CA SER A 85 8.84 14.05 1.97
C SER A 85 7.44 14.57 2.31
N LYS A 86 6.57 14.80 1.32
CA LYS A 86 5.22 15.36 1.54
C LYS A 86 4.19 14.25 1.80
N ALA A 87 4.39 13.12 1.13
CA ALA A 87 3.64 11.89 1.34
C ALA A 87 3.77 11.36 2.79
N THR A 88 4.98 11.39 3.38
CA THR A 88 5.20 10.98 4.78
C THR A 88 4.43 11.87 5.75
N SER A 89 4.51 13.19 5.59
CA SER A 89 3.83 14.16 6.46
C SER A 89 2.30 13.99 6.41
N LYS A 90 1.74 13.77 5.22
CA LYS A 90 0.31 13.47 5.04
C LYS A 90 -0.10 12.22 5.80
N THR A 91 0.62 11.11 5.60
CA THR A 91 0.30 9.83 6.25
C THR A 91 0.43 9.93 7.77
N LEU A 92 1.45 10.62 8.27
CA LEU A 92 1.61 10.91 9.70
C LEU A 92 0.46 11.75 10.28
N ASN A 93 -0.03 12.74 9.54
CA ASN A 93 -1.21 13.51 9.96
C ASN A 93 -2.47 12.65 10.11
N VAL A 94 -2.66 11.68 9.20
CA VAL A 94 -3.79 10.75 9.29
C VAL A 94 -3.59 9.77 10.45
N ILE A 95 -2.37 9.26 10.68
CA ILE A 95 -2.05 8.41 11.85
C ILE A 95 -2.37 9.15 13.15
N ALA A 96 -1.89 10.38 13.32
CA ALA A 96 -2.17 11.18 14.52
C ALA A 96 -3.69 11.38 14.72
N ALA A 97 -4.45 11.57 13.64
CA ALA A 97 -5.89 11.68 13.71
C ALA A 97 -6.57 10.35 14.06
N ALA A 98 -6.09 9.23 13.51
CA ALA A 98 -6.59 7.90 13.81
C ALA A 98 -6.37 7.53 15.28
N GLU A 99 -5.20 7.84 15.84
CA GLU A 99 -4.91 7.64 17.26
C GLU A 99 -5.82 8.50 18.14
N GLY A 100 -5.88 9.81 17.87
CA GLY A 100 -6.68 10.74 18.67
C GLY A 100 -8.20 10.50 18.62
N LEU A 101 -8.68 9.78 17.61
CA LEU A 101 -10.10 9.43 17.44
C LEU A 101 -10.39 7.94 17.68
N ASN A 102 -9.39 7.17 18.12
CA ASN A 102 -9.46 5.73 18.35
C ASN A 102 -10.01 4.95 17.13
N LEU A 103 -9.37 5.13 15.97
CA LEU A 103 -9.69 4.48 14.69
C LEU A 103 -8.59 3.47 14.29
N PRO A 104 -8.36 2.39 15.07
CA PRO A 104 -7.23 1.48 14.85
C PRO A 104 -7.31 0.72 13.52
N TRP A 105 -8.49 0.60 12.92
CA TRP A 105 -8.70 -0.09 11.64
C TRP A 105 -8.05 0.63 10.45
N LEU A 106 -7.72 1.92 10.57
CA LEU A 106 -6.95 2.66 9.56
C LEU A 106 -5.45 2.33 9.59
N LEU A 107 -4.93 1.90 10.75
CA LEU A 107 -3.50 1.86 11.02
C LEU A 107 -2.70 0.86 10.18
N PRO A 108 -3.16 -0.37 9.87
CA PRO A 108 -2.35 -1.31 9.10
C PRO A 108 -1.99 -0.76 7.70
N ALA A 109 -2.99 -0.22 6.99
CA ALA A 109 -2.80 0.35 5.67
C ALA A 109 -1.96 1.64 5.71
N LEU A 110 -2.17 2.49 6.73
CA LEU A 110 -1.36 3.70 6.94
C LEU A 110 0.10 3.38 7.23
N PHE A 111 0.36 2.39 8.10
CA PHE A 111 1.71 1.99 8.44
C PHE A 111 2.42 1.34 7.26
N TYR A 112 1.71 0.50 6.50
CA TYR A 112 2.21 -0.04 5.24
C TYR A 112 2.64 1.09 4.29
N GLU A 113 1.76 2.06 4.03
CA GLU A 113 2.03 3.18 3.13
C GLU A 113 3.21 4.01 3.63
N LEU A 114 3.29 4.28 4.93
CA LEU A 114 4.40 5.01 5.52
C LEU A 114 5.73 4.25 5.36
N SER A 115 5.72 2.93 5.54
CA SER A 115 6.88 2.06 5.35
C SER A 115 7.29 1.85 3.89
N THR A 116 6.60 2.47 2.93
CA THR A 116 7.05 2.55 1.53
C THR A 116 8.09 3.64 1.28
N ALA A 117 8.12 4.66 2.14
CA ALA A 117 9.11 5.73 2.10
C ALA A 117 10.46 5.25 2.68
N THR A 118 11.55 5.94 2.37
CA THR A 118 12.83 5.62 3.01
C THR A 118 12.77 5.95 4.51
N LEU A 119 13.44 5.14 5.32
CA LEU A 119 13.56 5.41 6.76
C LEU A 119 14.17 6.79 7.03
N GLU A 120 15.08 7.26 6.18
CA GLU A 120 15.65 8.59 6.27
C GLU A 120 14.58 9.69 6.13
N LEU A 121 13.71 9.61 5.12
CA LEU A 121 12.63 10.59 4.95
C LEU A 121 11.66 10.56 6.14
N LEU A 122 11.31 9.36 6.62
CA LEU A 122 10.44 9.20 7.78
C LEU A 122 11.02 9.87 9.04
N LEU A 123 12.29 9.58 9.35
CA LEU A 123 12.93 10.08 10.58
C LEU A 123 13.17 11.59 10.57
N HIS A 124 13.37 12.18 9.38
CA HIS A 124 13.55 13.63 9.23
C HIS A 124 12.24 14.41 9.10
N ASP A 125 11.10 13.73 8.99
CA ASP A 125 9.80 14.38 8.88
C ASP A 125 9.50 15.19 10.16
N SER A 126 9.05 16.44 9.99
CA SER A 126 8.77 17.30 11.14
C SER A 126 7.61 16.75 12.00
N LYS A 127 6.63 16.08 11.38
CA LYS A 127 5.54 15.40 12.10
C LYS A 127 5.98 14.17 12.86
N TRP A 128 7.04 13.51 12.41
CA TRP A 128 7.64 12.45 13.21
C TRP A 128 8.23 13.02 14.51
N ASN A 129 8.79 14.22 14.47
CA ASN A 129 9.56 14.79 15.57
C ASN A 129 8.77 15.75 16.49
N ASP A 130 7.58 16.20 16.10
CA ASP A 130 6.80 17.21 16.85
C ASP A 130 6.04 16.69 18.08
N GLY A 131 6.08 15.38 18.34
CA GLY A 131 5.41 14.75 19.47
C GLY A 131 3.93 14.42 19.23
N SER A 132 3.40 14.59 18.02
CA SER A 132 2.00 14.27 17.69
C SER A 132 1.70 12.76 17.63
N ILE A 133 2.74 11.92 17.50
CA ILE A 133 2.62 10.46 17.37
C ILE A 133 3.12 9.79 18.64
N ASP A 134 2.33 8.86 19.17
CA ASP A 134 2.65 8.13 20.40
C ASP A 134 3.98 7.34 20.26
N PRO A 135 4.85 7.32 21.30
CA PRO A 135 6.09 6.57 21.25
C PRO A 135 5.94 5.06 20.96
N LYS A 136 4.86 4.43 21.43
CA LYS A 136 4.56 3.02 21.13
C LYS A 136 4.21 2.86 19.65
N THR A 137 3.47 3.79 19.08
CA THR A 137 3.16 3.80 17.65
C THR A 137 4.40 3.98 16.80
N LYS A 138 5.31 4.90 17.19
CA LYS A 138 6.62 5.02 16.53
C LYS A 138 7.41 3.71 16.60
N HIS A 139 7.44 3.06 17.75
CA HIS A 139 8.08 1.76 17.93
C HIS A 139 7.48 0.70 16.97
N ASN A 140 6.16 0.58 16.95
CA ASN A 140 5.44 -0.35 16.07
C ASN A 140 5.74 -0.09 14.59
N ILE A 141 5.77 1.18 14.16
CA ILE A 141 6.11 1.57 12.78
C ILE A 141 7.54 1.16 12.44
N LEU A 142 8.52 1.39 13.34
CA LEU A 142 9.92 1.07 13.08
C LEU A 142 10.18 -0.44 13.03
N VAL A 143 9.60 -1.20 13.97
CA VAL A 143 9.69 -2.67 13.98
C VAL A 143 8.98 -3.22 12.75
N GLY A 144 7.76 -2.77 12.48
CA GLY A 144 6.98 -3.20 11.33
C GLY A 144 7.62 -2.82 9.99
N TYR A 145 8.37 -1.71 9.90
CA TYR A 145 9.16 -1.38 8.71
C TYR A 145 10.18 -2.47 8.38
N TYR A 146 10.91 -2.93 9.40
CA TYR A 146 11.89 -4.00 9.25
C TYR A 146 11.20 -5.31 8.88
N GLU A 147 10.14 -5.68 9.60
CA GLU A 147 9.39 -6.92 9.36
C GLU A 147 8.70 -6.93 7.99
N GLN A 148 8.14 -5.81 7.53
CA GLN A 148 7.58 -5.63 6.20
C GLN A 148 8.65 -5.86 5.12
N THR A 149 9.83 -5.26 5.29
CA THR A 149 10.95 -5.43 4.36
C THR A 149 11.37 -6.90 4.30
N ASN A 150 11.50 -7.53 5.46
CA ASN A 150 11.87 -8.95 5.58
C ASN A 150 10.79 -9.87 4.97
N ALA A 151 9.52 -9.65 5.27
CA ALA A 151 8.40 -10.44 4.73
C ALA A 151 8.28 -10.30 3.20
N THR A 152 8.54 -9.11 2.67
CA THR A 152 8.63 -8.89 1.22
C THR A 152 9.71 -9.80 0.62
N GLN A 153 10.93 -9.73 1.15
CA GLN A 153 12.07 -10.46 0.58
C GLN A 153 11.98 -11.98 0.76
N SER A 154 11.52 -12.44 1.92
CA SER A 154 11.52 -13.85 2.29
C SER A 154 10.26 -14.61 1.86
N ARG A 155 9.10 -13.94 1.79
CA ARG A 155 7.80 -14.59 1.48
C ARG A 155 7.28 -14.15 0.12
N MET A 156 7.07 -12.84 -0.07
CA MET A 156 6.43 -12.33 -1.29
C MET A 156 7.24 -12.65 -2.55
N LEU A 157 8.56 -12.60 -2.46
CA LEU A 157 9.47 -12.89 -3.57
C LEU A 157 9.97 -14.32 -3.61
N ASN A 158 9.46 -15.20 -2.75
CA ASN A 158 9.91 -16.58 -2.68
C ASN A 158 9.74 -17.31 -4.04
N PHE A 159 8.77 -16.89 -4.86
CA PHE A 159 8.57 -17.44 -6.20
C PHE A 159 9.77 -17.26 -7.15
N LEU A 160 10.68 -16.31 -6.87
CA LEU A 160 11.92 -16.10 -7.60
C LEU A 160 13.04 -17.07 -7.17
N TYR A 161 12.94 -17.68 -5.99
CA TYR A 161 13.93 -18.64 -5.46
C TYR A 161 13.57 -20.10 -5.73
N CYS A 162 12.41 -20.35 -6.31
CA CYS A 162 11.93 -21.70 -6.53
C CYS A 162 12.72 -22.42 -7.62
N ASP A 163 13.08 -23.67 -7.34
CA ASP A 163 13.68 -24.57 -8.32
C ASP A 163 12.84 -24.64 -9.61
N PRO A 164 13.48 -24.91 -10.76
CA PRO A 164 12.75 -25.15 -12.00
C PRO A 164 11.73 -26.25 -11.79
N LEU A 165 10.46 -25.96 -12.11
CA LEU A 165 9.37 -26.94 -12.01
C LEU A 165 9.74 -28.20 -12.80
N GLU A 166 9.31 -29.37 -12.35
CA GLU A 166 9.63 -30.65 -13.00
C GLU A 166 9.30 -30.64 -14.50
N ARG A 167 8.18 -29.99 -14.86
CA ARG A 167 7.68 -29.84 -16.24
C ARG A 167 8.14 -28.56 -16.94
N CYS A 168 9.17 -27.88 -16.42
CA CYS A 168 9.76 -26.70 -17.05
C CYS A 168 10.46 -27.09 -18.36
N SER A 169 10.10 -26.43 -19.47
CA SER A 169 10.69 -26.69 -20.79
C SER A 169 12.11 -26.16 -20.98
N SER A 170 12.56 -25.23 -20.14
CA SER A 170 13.84 -24.53 -20.28
C SER A 170 14.39 -24.16 -18.90
N LYS A 171 14.84 -25.18 -18.15
CA LYS A 171 15.25 -25.04 -16.74
C LYS A 171 16.30 -23.96 -16.53
N ASP A 172 17.36 -23.97 -17.34
CA ASP A 172 18.47 -23.02 -17.22
C ASP A 172 18.03 -21.58 -17.50
N VAL A 173 17.27 -21.38 -18.59
CA VAL A 173 16.73 -20.05 -18.96
C VAL A 173 15.80 -19.53 -17.86
N CYS A 174 14.85 -20.35 -17.41
CA CYS A 174 13.91 -19.94 -16.37
C CYS A 174 14.62 -19.62 -15.04
N GLY A 175 15.64 -20.39 -14.68
CA GLY A 175 16.46 -20.12 -13.50
C GLY A 175 17.25 -18.82 -13.61
N GLU A 176 17.86 -18.56 -14.77
CA GLU A 176 18.60 -17.32 -15.04
C GLU A 176 17.69 -16.09 -14.97
N VAL A 177 16.51 -16.17 -15.60
CA VAL A 177 15.50 -15.10 -15.59
C VAL A 177 15.10 -14.76 -14.17
N ARG A 178 14.77 -15.76 -13.34
CA ARG A 178 14.41 -15.54 -11.93
C ARG A 178 15.55 -14.90 -11.14
N ARG A 179 16.78 -15.37 -11.32
CA ARG A 179 17.95 -14.82 -10.61
C ARG A 179 18.22 -13.36 -10.99
N ARG A 180 18.15 -13.04 -12.29
CA ARG A 180 18.26 -11.67 -12.80
C ARG A 180 17.19 -10.77 -12.19
N VAL A 181 15.91 -11.16 -12.29
CA VAL A 181 14.80 -10.37 -11.73
C VAL A 181 14.99 -10.21 -10.24
N TYR A 182 15.40 -11.25 -9.51
CA TYR A 182 15.73 -11.13 -8.09
C TYR A 182 16.79 -10.05 -7.82
N CYS A 183 17.93 -10.11 -8.51
CA CYS A 183 19.00 -9.11 -8.36
C CYS A 183 18.53 -7.69 -8.68
N ASP A 184 17.79 -7.51 -9.78
CA ASP A 184 17.27 -6.20 -10.16
C ASP A 184 16.27 -5.70 -9.12
N SER A 185 15.43 -6.59 -8.61
CA SER A 185 14.32 -6.28 -7.71
C SER A 185 14.72 -5.82 -6.30
N GLN A 186 15.97 -6.07 -5.88
CA GLN A 186 16.53 -5.61 -4.60
C GLN A 186 16.44 -4.08 -4.38
N ILE A 187 16.30 -3.32 -5.46
CA ILE A 187 16.19 -1.86 -5.43
C ILE A 187 14.73 -1.41 -5.47
N TRP A 188 13.91 -2.00 -6.34
CA TRP A 188 12.54 -1.52 -6.65
C TRP A 188 11.48 -2.07 -5.71
N LEU A 189 11.69 -3.25 -5.14
CA LEU A 189 10.69 -3.92 -4.29
C LEU A 189 10.72 -3.47 -2.84
N LYS A 190 11.77 -2.76 -2.44
CA LYS A 190 11.89 -2.22 -1.07
C LYS A 190 10.91 -1.08 -0.82
N THR A 191 10.51 -0.37 -1.87
CA THR A 191 9.64 0.79 -1.72
C THR A 191 8.18 0.39 -1.75
N LYS A 192 7.69 -0.38 -2.74
CA LYS A 192 6.24 -0.62 -2.86
C LYS A 192 5.85 -2.07 -3.10
N PRO A 193 6.02 -2.96 -2.11
CA PRO A 193 5.92 -4.41 -2.32
C PRO A 193 4.58 -4.88 -2.91
N LEU A 194 3.45 -4.29 -2.51
CA LEU A 194 2.13 -4.63 -3.07
C LEU A 194 1.85 -4.05 -4.46
N GLU A 195 2.55 -2.99 -4.88
CA GLU A 195 2.31 -2.34 -6.19
C GLU A 195 3.22 -2.89 -7.28
N VAL A 196 4.05 -3.90 -6.98
CA VAL A 196 4.98 -4.43 -7.96
C VAL A 196 4.37 -5.62 -8.70
N MET A 197 4.69 -5.73 -9.98
CA MET A 197 4.22 -6.80 -10.87
C MET A 197 2.69 -6.80 -11.07
N GLU A 198 2.10 -5.62 -11.30
CA GLU A 198 0.72 -5.51 -11.75
C GLU A 198 0.55 -6.09 -13.17
N ASP A 199 -0.70 -6.24 -13.63
CA ASP A 199 -1.00 -6.74 -14.97
C ASP A 199 -0.32 -5.89 -16.05
N GLY A 200 0.67 -6.48 -16.72
CA GLY A 200 1.51 -5.83 -17.74
C GLY A 200 2.99 -5.70 -17.38
N ASP A 201 3.35 -5.82 -16.11
CA ASP A 201 4.76 -5.78 -15.65
C ASP A 201 5.45 -7.15 -15.76
N TRP A 202 4.68 -8.22 -15.88
CA TRP A 202 5.21 -9.58 -16.00
C TRP A 202 6.02 -9.79 -17.27
N ASP A 203 5.59 -9.24 -18.41
CA ASP A 203 6.25 -9.50 -19.69
C ASP A 203 7.63 -8.83 -19.80
N PRO A 204 7.82 -7.56 -19.37
CA PRO A 204 9.15 -6.93 -19.33
C PRO A 204 10.19 -7.66 -18.47
N PHE A 205 9.77 -8.24 -17.33
CA PHE A 205 10.70 -8.84 -16.36
C PHE A 205 10.82 -10.36 -16.49
N LEU A 206 9.70 -11.03 -16.76
CA LEU A 206 9.57 -12.50 -16.72
C LEU A 206 9.04 -13.10 -18.03
N GLY A 207 8.93 -12.32 -19.12
CA GLY A 207 8.46 -12.82 -20.42
C GLY A 207 9.34 -13.92 -21.04
N ASP A 208 10.60 -14.02 -20.61
CA ASP A 208 11.53 -15.07 -21.02
C ASP A 208 11.30 -16.41 -20.26
N LEU A 209 10.42 -16.45 -19.25
CA LEU A 209 10.01 -17.69 -18.60
C LEU A 209 9.20 -18.55 -19.57
N CYS A 210 9.34 -19.86 -19.48
CA CYS A 210 8.39 -20.76 -20.15
C CYS A 210 6.98 -20.56 -19.58
N ALA A 211 5.95 -20.85 -20.40
CA ALA A 211 4.55 -20.60 -20.05
C ALA A 211 4.13 -21.20 -18.70
N LEU A 212 4.59 -22.42 -18.39
CA LEU A 212 4.32 -23.07 -17.11
C LEU A 212 4.94 -22.30 -15.95
N CYS A 213 6.24 -21.96 -16.05
CA CYS A 213 6.94 -21.21 -15.00
C CYS A 213 6.34 -19.83 -14.79
N LEU A 214 5.94 -19.14 -15.87
CA LEU A 214 5.27 -17.84 -15.79
C LEU A 214 3.93 -17.95 -15.07
N GLN A 215 3.08 -18.91 -15.44
CA GLN A 215 1.78 -19.11 -14.81
C GLN A 215 1.92 -19.42 -13.31
N VAL A 216 2.82 -20.33 -12.94
CA VAL A 216 3.04 -20.68 -11.53
C VAL A 216 3.62 -19.51 -10.75
N SER A 217 4.53 -18.73 -11.34
CA SER A 217 5.06 -17.52 -10.70
C SER A 217 3.95 -16.48 -10.44
N LYS A 218 3.01 -16.28 -11.39
CA LYS A 218 1.83 -15.41 -11.19
C LYS A 218 0.97 -15.86 -10.02
N VAL A 219 0.60 -17.14 -9.98
CA VAL A 219 -0.23 -17.70 -8.90
C VAL A 219 0.47 -17.58 -7.54
N ARG A 220 1.76 -17.95 -7.47
CA ARG A 220 2.53 -17.87 -6.21
C ARG A 220 2.67 -16.45 -5.73
N PHE A 221 2.90 -15.50 -6.63
CA PHE A 221 3.01 -14.09 -6.25
C PHE A 221 1.68 -13.52 -5.75
N GLN A 222 0.57 -13.80 -6.44
CA GLN A 222 -0.77 -13.38 -5.99
C GLN A 222 -1.13 -13.96 -4.63
N GLN A 223 -0.85 -15.25 -4.42
CA GLN A 223 -1.04 -15.89 -3.11
C GLN A 223 -0.18 -15.22 -2.03
N ALA A 224 1.09 -14.96 -2.32
CA ALA A 224 1.99 -14.34 -1.35
C ALA A 224 1.63 -12.87 -1.06
N ARG A 225 1.05 -12.13 -2.02
CA ARG A 225 0.46 -10.79 -1.76
C ARG A 225 -0.70 -10.87 -0.79
N GLN A 226 -1.60 -11.85 -0.99
CA GLN A 226 -2.75 -12.07 -0.12
C GLN A 226 -2.31 -12.44 1.29
N GLU A 227 -1.41 -13.41 1.44
CA GLU A 227 -0.85 -13.82 2.73
C GLU A 227 -0.12 -12.65 3.42
N PHE A 228 0.65 -11.86 2.67
CA PHE A 228 1.30 -10.67 3.21
C PHE A 228 0.28 -9.66 3.76
N TRP A 229 -0.78 -9.37 3.01
CA TRP A 229 -1.85 -8.47 3.44
C TRP A 229 -2.53 -8.98 4.72
N GLU A 230 -2.82 -10.28 4.80
CA GLU A 230 -3.44 -10.90 5.97
C GLU A 230 -2.57 -10.78 7.23
N THR A 231 -1.24 -10.85 7.08
CA THR A 231 -0.29 -10.68 8.20
C THR A 231 0.02 -9.23 8.55
N LEU A 232 -0.47 -8.26 7.77
CA LEU A 232 -0.10 -6.85 7.91
C LEU A 232 -0.38 -6.26 9.31
N PRO A 233 -1.52 -6.52 9.97
CA PRO A 233 -1.74 -6.02 11.32
C PRO A 233 -0.74 -6.61 12.32
N GLU A 234 -0.41 -7.90 12.19
CA GLU A 234 0.56 -8.59 13.05
C GLU A 234 1.97 -8.00 12.92
N ILE A 235 2.41 -7.71 11.68
CA ILE A 235 3.69 -7.04 11.39
C ILE A 235 3.86 -5.75 12.21
N TYR A 236 2.78 -5.01 12.43
CA TYR A 236 2.79 -3.75 13.18
C TYR A 236 2.28 -3.86 14.62
N GLY A 237 2.09 -5.07 15.15
CA GLY A 237 1.63 -5.28 16.52
C GLY A 237 0.21 -4.75 16.78
N LEU A 238 -0.66 -4.80 15.77
CA LEU A 238 -2.06 -4.39 15.80
C LEU A 238 -2.99 -5.61 15.96
N PRO A 239 -4.27 -5.40 16.36
CA PRO A 239 -5.27 -6.47 16.34
C PRO A 239 -5.45 -7.07 14.95
N LYS A 240 -5.84 -8.35 14.89
CA LYS A 240 -6.12 -9.04 13.63
C LYS A 240 -7.25 -8.38 12.84
N TRP A 241 -7.29 -8.62 11.54
CA TRP A 241 -8.28 -8.06 10.63
C TRP A 241 -9.72 -8.28 11.08
N GLU A 242 -10.06 -9.43 11.68
CA GLU A 242 -11.44 -9.68 12.13
C GLU A 242 -11.90 -8.66 13.18
N VAL A 243 -10.99 -8.26 14.09
CA VAL A 243 -11.28 -7.23 15.10
C VAL A 243 -11.35 -5.85 14.44
N LEU A 244 -10.42 -5.54 13.54
CA LEU A 244 -10.38 -4.24 12.86
C LEU A 244 -11.58 -4.01 11.94
N VAL A 245 -12.06 -5.06 11.26
CA VAL A 245 -13.27 -5.03 10.45
C VAL A 245 -14.49 -4.77 11.32
N GLY A 246 -14.62 -5.44 12.48
CA GLY A 246 -15.70 -5.16 13.42
C GLY A 246 -15.73 -3.70 13.88
N LEU A 247 -14.56 -3.15 14.25
CA LEU A 247 -14.44 -1.74 14.65
C LEU A 247 -14.78 -0.77 13.50
N HIS A 248 -14.39 -1.11 12.27
CA HIS A 248 -14.74 -0.32 11.09
C HIS A 248 -16.26 -0.30 10.84
N GLU A 249 -16.92 -1.46 10.97
CA GLU A 249 -18.36 -1.58 10.79
C GLU A 249 -19.13 -0.76 11.84
N ASP A 250 -18.66 -0.74 13.09
CA ASP A 250 -19.23 0.08 14.16
C ASP A 250 -19.12 1.59 13.87
N ASP A 251 -17.98 2.02 13.33
CA ASP A 251 -17.66 3.42 13.04
C ASP A 251 -18.37 3.96 11.78
N VAL A 252 -18.36 3.19 10.69
CA VAL A 252 -18.85 3.62 9.37
C VAL A 252 -20.30 3.18 9.13
N GLY A 253 -20.72 2.11 9.78
CA GLY A 253 -21.99 1.42 9.57
C GLY A 253 -21.89 0.34 8.49
N GLN A 254 -22.63 -0.77 8.68
CA GLN A 254 -22.78 -1.84 7.70
C GLN A 254 -23.61 -1.36 6.49
N SER A 255 -23.00 -0.65 5.55
CA SER A 255 -23.38 -0.57 4.13
C SER A 255 -22.65 0.58 3.44
N GLN A 256 -21.85 0.25 2.43
CA GLN A 256 -21.41 1.15 1.37
C GLN A 256 -22.60 1.61 0.50
N ALA A 257 -23.53 2.36 1.08
CA ALA A 257 -24.67 2.94 0.38
C ALA A 257 -24.78 4.43 0.67
N MET A 258 -23.70 5.21 0.46
CA MET A 258 -23.82 6.67 0.63
C MET A 258 -22.76 7.53 -0.08
N LEU A 259 -22.17 7.08 -1.19
CA LEU A 259 -21.44 7.97 -2.10
C LEU A 259 -22.18 8.25 -3.42
N GLN A 260 -23.45 7.88 -3.51
CA GLN A 260 -24.38 8.40 -4.54
C GLN A 260 -25.39 9.36 -3.91
N VAL A 261 -24.98 10.56 -3.52
CA VAL A 261 -25.92 11.69 -3.37
C VAL A 261 -25.19 13.01 -3.66
N GLY A 262 -25.60 13.66 -4.77
CA GLY A 262 -25.67 15.12 -4.87
C GLY A 262 -24.60 15.84 -5.72
N ASP A 263 -25.02 16.14 -6.95
CA ASP A 263 -24.62 17.21 -7.91
C ASP A 263 -23.24 17.23 -8.58
#